data_AF-A0A9N7VDE4-F1
#
_entry.id   AF-A0A9N7VDE4-F1
#
_cell.length_a   1.000
_cell.length_b   1.000
_cell.length_c   1.000
_cell.angle_alpha   90.00
_cell.angle_beta   90.00
_cell.angle_gamma   90.00
#
_symmetry.space_group_name_H-M   'P 1'
#
loop_
_entity.id
_entity.type
_entity.pdbx_description
1 polymer ?
#
loop_
_entity_poly.entity_id
_entity_poly.type
_entity_poly.pdbx_seq_one_letter_code
_entity_poly.pdbx_strand_id
1 'polypeptide(L)'
;MKATFIYRQSMVNNEKRAGDVFSVFPRFLDTPGLIEQNFRLLFGEATANKFLEKWATNLKTKVITESHGLVPTTELLDLTRNAESTAEIENGWDSDMSAILLLLHLLPPSAQGRKRPGKVSACQAVEHLIRFIKAGTSVQQHLDNISQSSQPYLLAQGPARSSIYTFFIVIDKYALPCKATGSVGALDELFKAHYVFGLGLTLSKN
;
A
#
# COMPACT_ATOMS: atom_id res chain seq x y z
N MET A 1 -12.69 19.28 -3.42
CA MET A 1 -12.79 19.14 -1.96
C MET A 1 -11.76 19.96 -1.14
N LYS A 2 -11.04 20.93 -1.73
CA LYS A 2 -10.01 21.72 -1.01
C LYS A 2 -10.58 22.61 0.11
N ALA A 3 -11.76 23.21 -0.09
CA ALA A 3 -12.37 24.14 0.87
C ALA A 3 -12.62 23.53 2.26
N THR A 4 -12.87 22.21 2.33
CA THR A 4 -13.13 21.49 3.59
C THR A 4 -11.89 20.84 4.18
N PHE A 5 -10.68 21.13 3.65
CA PHE A 5 -9.42 20.51 4.08
C PHE A 5 -9.11 20.75 5.56
N ILE A 6 -9.24 21.98 6.05
CA ILE A 6 -8.95 22.32 7.45
C ILE A 6 -9.88 21.58 8.40
N TYR A 7 -11.17 21.48 8.07
CA TYR A 7 -12.14 20.75 8.88
C TYR A 7 -11.88 19.24 8.88
N ARG A 8 -11.48 18.67 7.74
CA ARG A 8 -11.03 17.28 7.69
C ARG A 8 -9.82 17.04 8.57
N GLN A 9 -8.80 17.89 8.50
CA GLN A 9 -7.59 17.74 9.30
C GLN A 9 -7.89 17.82 10.79
N SER A 10 -8.76 18.74 11.23
CA SER A 10 -9.14 18.79 12.64
C SER A 10 -9.95 17.57 13.10
N MET A 11 -10.70 16.94 12.18
CA MET A 11 -11.43 15.70 12.44
C MET A 11 -10.51 14.48 12.55
N VAL A 12 -9.58 14.33 11.61
CA VAL A 12 -8.59 13.23 11.59
C VAL A 12 -7.72 13.25 12.84
N ASN A 13 -7.30 14.43 13.29
CA ASN A 13 -6.48 14.58 14.50
C ASN A 13 -7.29 14.46 15.81
N ASN A 14 -8.60 14.22 15.73
CA ASN A 14 -9.45 14.05 16.90
C ASN A 14 -9.82 12.57 17.04
N GLU A 15 -9.25 11.88 18.04
CA GLU A 15 -9.47 10.45 18.29
C GLU A 15 -10.94 10.04 18.34
N LYS A 16 -11.82 10.92 18.83
CA LYS A 16 -13.27 10.62 18.94
C LYS A 16 -14.03 10.76 17.63
N ARG A 17 -13.44 11.40 16.62
CA ARG A 17 -14.10 11.71 15.33
C ARG A 17 -13.36 11.13 14.12
N ALA A 18 -12.14 10.63 14.31
CA ALA A 18 -11.33 10.06 13.23
C ALA A 18 -12.06 8.91 12.52
N GLY A 19 -12.78 8.05 13.26
CA GLY A 19 -13.56 6.94 12.70
C GLY A 19 -14.74 7.37 11.82
N ASP A 20 -15.26 8.58 12.00
CA ASP A 20 -16.41 9.09 11.24
C ASP A 20 -15.99 9.80 9.94
N VAL A 21 -14.69 9.88 9.65
CA VAL A 21 -14.16 10.69 8.53
C VAL A 21 -14.78 10.31 7.19
N PHE A 22 -14.99 9.01 6.93
CA PHE A 22 -15.58 8.55 5.67
C PHE A 22 -17.09 8.71 5.61
N SER A 23 -17.77 8.72 6.77
CA SER A 23 -19.20 9.04 6.84
C SER A 23 -19.45 10.54 6.61
N VAL A 24 -18.60 11.42 7.13
CA VAL A 24 -18.71 12.87 6.94
C VAL A 24 -18.21 13.30 5.55
N PHE A 25 -17.18 12.63 5.02
CA PHE A 25 -16.58 12.93 3.72
C PHE A 25 -16.68 11.72 2.78
N PRO A 26 -17.89 11.32 2.37
CA PRO A 26 -18.11 10.12 1.56
C PRO A 26 -17.49 10.20 0.16
N ARG A 27 -17.10 11.40 -0.28
CA ARG A 27 -16.38 11.60 -1.55
C ARG A 27 -15.04 10.86 -1.61
N PHE A 28 -14.42 10.51 -0.47
CA PHE A 28 -13.25 9.61 -0.49
C PHE A 28 -13.56 8.21 -0.99
N LEU A 29 -14.82 7.79 -0.97
CA LEU A 29 -15.26 6.45 -1.37
C LEU A 29 -15.56 6.36 -2.88
N ASP A 30 -15.78 7.50 -3.56
CA ASP A 30 -16.19 7.54 -4.97
C ASP A 30 -15.31 8.42 -5.87
N THR A 31 -14.37 9.18 -5.29
CA THR A 31 -13.55 10.15 -6.04
C THR A 31 -12.06 9.83 -5.89
N PRO A 32 -11.43 9.23 -6.90
CA PRO A 32 -9.99 9.00 -6.91
C PRO A 32 -9.17 10.29 -6.79
N GLY A 33 -7.98 10.20 -6.19
CA GLY A 33 -7.01 11.29 -6.12
C GLY A 33 -7.24 12.33 -5.02
N LEU A 34 -8.22 12.12 -4.14
CA LEU A 34 -8.42 12.99 -2.97
C LEU A 34 -7.35 12.81 -1.90
N ILE A 35 -6.83 11.59 -1.74
CA ILE A 35 -5.69 11.30 -0.85
C ILE A 35 -4.48 12.11 -1.31
N GLU A 36 -4.16 12.00 -2.61
CA GLU A 36 -3.10 12.75 -3.27
C GLU A 36 -3.25 14.26 -3.09
N GLN A 37 -4.47 14.78 -3.30
CA GLN A 37 -4.78 16.20 -3.10
C GLN A 37 -4.50 16.64 -1.66
N ASN A 38 -4.96 15.88 -0.66
CA ASN A 38 -4.73 16.24 0.74
C ASN A 38 -3.26 16.13 1.12
N PHE A 39 -2.54 15.11 0.64
CA PHE A 39 -1.12 14.95 0.92
C PHE A 39 -0.31 16.13 0.38
N ARG A 40 -0.59 16.59 -0.85
CA ARG A 40 0.03 17.79 -1.43
C ARG A 40 -0.26 19.06 -0.61
N LEU A 41 -1.46 19.18 -0.05
CA LEU A 41 -1.80 20.31 0.83
C LEU A 41 -1.03 20.25 2.17
N LEU A 42 -0.70 19.06 2.67
CA LEU A 42 0.06 18.86 3.91
C LEU A 42 1.57 19.07 3.72
N PHE A 43 2.14 18.55 2.63
CA PHE A 43 3.60 18.41 2.48
C PHE A 43 4.19 19.08 1.23
N GLY A 44 3.35 19.65 0.36
CA GLY A 44 3.75 20.30 -0.88
C GLY A 44 4.04 19.34 -2.04
N GLU A 45 4.13 19.92 -3.24
CA GLU A 45 4.35 19.22 -4.52
C GLU A 45 5.64 18.40 -4.54
N ALA A 46 6.76 19.00 -4.10
CA ALA A 46 8.07 18.35 -4.11
C ALA A 46 8.10 17.08 -3.25
N THR A 47 7.49 17.12 -2.06
CA THR A 47 7.41 15.94 -1.18
C THR A 47 6.50 14.87 -1.78
N ALA A 48 5.37 15.27 -2.37
CA ALA A 48 4.39 14.36 -2.95
C ALA A 48 4.93 13.57 -4.16
N ASN A 49 5.84 14.15 -4.96
CA ASN A 49 6.40 13.47 -6.14
C ASN A 49 7.65 12.62 -5.84
N LYS A 50 8.30 12.88 -4.70
CA LYS A 50 9.66 12.37 -4.40
C LYS A 50 9.80 10.85 -4.49
N PHE A 51 8.79 10.09 -4.06
CA PHE A 51 8.85 8.63 -4.11
C PHE A 51 8.81 8.12 -5.55
N LEU A 52 7.85 8.58 -6.35
CA LEU A 52 7.69 8.19 -7.75
C LEU A 52 8.93 8.56 -8.59
N GLU A 53 9.48 9.76 -8.39
CA GLU A 53 10.70 10.22 -9.05
C GLU A 53 11.91 9.33 -8.70
N LYS A 54 12.07 8.97 -7.42
CA LYS A 54 13.14 8.06 -6.98
C LYS A 54 12.95 6.63 -7.48
N TRP A 55 11.71 6.15 -7.53
CA TRP A 55 11.38 4.82 -8.06
C TRP A 55 11.82 4.68 -9.50
N ALA A 56 11.39 5.62 -10.35
CA ALA A 56 11.70 5.64 -11.77
C ALA A 56 13.20 5.83 -12.07
N THR A 57 13.94 6.52 -11.21
CA THR A 57 15.35 6.84 -11.49
C THR A 57 16.33 5.75 -11.06
N ASN A 58 16.20 5.17 -9.85
CA ASN A 58 17.16 4.17 -9.40
C ASN A 58 16.68 3.21 -8.30
N LEU A 59 15.58 3.52 -7.60
CA LEU A 59 15.25 2.76 -6.40
C LEU A 59 14.89 1.31 -6.75
N LYS A 60 14.12 1.07 -7.81
CA LYS A 60 13.79 -0.28 -8.27
C LYS A 60 15.05 -1.13 -8.54
N THR A 61 15.98 -0.60 -9.32
CA THR A 61 17.24 -1.29 -9.65
C THR A 61 18.06 -1.59 -8.42
N LYS A 62 18.13 -0.66 -7.46
CA LYS A 62 18.82 -0.88 -6.18
C LYS A 62 18.18 -2.01 -5.39
N VAL A 63 16.85 -2.03 -5.29
CA VAL A 63 16.13 -3.08 -4.57
C VAL A 63 16.43 -4.47 -5.15
N ILE A 64 16.37 -4.60 -6.48
CA ILE A 64 16.70 -5.86 -7.17
C ILE A 64 18.17 -6.23 -6.92
N THR A 65 19.09 -5.27 -7.01
CA THR A 65 20.53 -5.54 -6.79
C THR A 65 20.80 -6.03 -5.37
N GLU A 66 20.22 -5.38 -4.36
CA GLU A 66 20.40 -5.75 -2.96
C GLU A 66 19.72 -7.10 -2.64
N SER A 67 18.61 -7.45 -3.30
CA SER A 67 17.92 -8.72 -3.05
C SER A 67 18.74 -9.95 -3.46
N HIS A 68 19.65 -9.82 -4.42
CA HIS A 68 20.59 -10.90 -4.79
C HIS A 68 21.56 -11.26 -3.66
N GLY A 69 21.79 -10.36 -2.70
CA GLY A 69 22.63 -10.62 -1.53
C GLY A 69 21.92 -11.36 -0.39
N LEU A 70 20.60 -11.55 -0.48
CA LEU A 70 19.81 -12.24 0.54
C LEU A 70 19.94 -13.77 0.39
N VAL A 71 19.70 -14.48 1.49
CA VAL A 71 19.65 -15.95 1.48
C VAL A 71 18.50 -16.39 0.55
N PRO A 72 18.78 -17.17 -0.52
CA PRO A 72 17.75 -17.58 -1.46
C PRO A 72 16.66 -18.44 -0.81
N THR A 73 15.41 -18.07 -1.05
CA THR A 73 14.22 -18.90 -0.82
C THR A 73 13.43 -18.97 -2.11
N THR A 74 12.55 -19.97 -2.27
CA THR A 74 11.71 -20.09 -3.47
C THR A 74 10.91 -18.81 -3.75
N GLU A 75 10.31 -18.24 -2.70
CA GLU A 75 9.56 -16.98 -2.78
C GLU A 75 10.44 -15.81 -3.23
N LEU A 76 11.63 -15.66 -2.63
CA LEU A 76 12.55 -14.58 -2.99
C LEU A 76 13.05 -14.71 -4.44
N LEU A 77 13.32 -15.93 -4.88
CA LEU A 77 13.74 -16.22 -6.26
C LEU A 77 12.62 -15.90 -7.25
N ASP A 78 11.37 -16.26 -6.94
CA ASP A 78 10.22 -15.92 -7.76
C ASP A 78 10.00 -14.40 -7.84
N LEU A 79 10.08 -13.69 -6.71
CA LEU A 79 9.97 -12.22 -6.69
C LEU A 79 11.10 -11.54 -7.48
N THR A 80 12.34 -12.02 -7.33
CA THR A 80 13.50 -11.48 -8.07
C THR A 80 13.33 -11.69 -9.56
N ARG A 81 12.98 -12.91 -10.00
CA ARG A 81 12.69 -13.21 -11.41
C ARG A 81 11.59 -12.33 -11.97
N ASN A 82 10.49 -12.16 -11.23
CA ASN A 82 9.38 -11.33 -11.68
C ASN A 82 9.74 -9.84 -11.73
N ALA A 83 10.54 -9.36 -10.78
CA ALA A 83 11.03 -7.97 -10.78
C ALA A 83 11.95 -7.65 -11.96
N GLU A 84 12.75 -8.62 -12.41
CA GLU A 84 13.67 -8.49 -13.55
C GLU A 84 13.00 -8.74 -14.91
N SER A 85 11.84 -9.39 -14.93
CA SER A 85 11.14 -9.71 -16.17
C SER A 85 10.60 -8.46 -16.87
N THR A 86 10.80 -8.42 -18.19
CA THR A 86 10.15 -7.43 -19.09
C THR A 86 8.83 -7.94 -19.64
N ALA A 87 8.47 -9.20 -19.39
CA ALA A 87 7.23 -9.83 -19.82
C ALA A 87 6.33 -10.14 -18.62
N GLU A 88 5.02 -10.17 -18.83
CA GLU A 88 4.07 -10.62 -17.83
C GLU A 88 4.30 -12.11 -17.54
N ILE A 89 4.51 -12.44 -16.26
CA ILE A 89 4.65 -13.82 -15.80
C ILE A 89 3.30 -14.30 -15.32
N GLU A 90 2.85 -15.43 -15.90
CA GLU A 90 1.59 -16.05 -15.53
C GLU A 90 1.56 -16.36 -14.02
N ASN A 91 0.51 -15.93 -13.33
CA ASN A 91 0.30 -16.07 -11.88
C ASN A 91 1.24 -15.27 -10.96
N GLY A 92 2.21 -14.53 -11.50
CA GLY A 92 3.11 -13.65 -10.75
C GLY A 92 2.54 -12.25 -10.52
N TRP A 93 3.15 -11.48 -9.61
CA TRP A 93 2.96 -10.03 -9.56
C TRP A 93 3.71 -9.36 -10.71
N ASP A 94 3.28 -8.17 -11.12
CA ASP A 94 4.04 -7.37 -12.08
C ASP A 94 5.45 -7.02 -11.57
N SER A 95 6.30 -6.54 -12.46
CA SER A 95 7.71 -6.26 -12.16
C SER A 95 7.89 -5.18 -11.07
N ASP A 96 7.03 -4.15 -11.03
CA ASP A 96 7.10 -3.12 -10.00
C ASP A 96 6.61 -3.63 -8.65
N MET A 97 5.48 -4.33 -8.61
CA MET A 97 4.97 -4.92 -7.39
C MET A 97 5.94 -5.96 -6.83
N SER A 98 6.53 -6.79 -7.68
CA SER A 98 7.54 -7.78 -7.25
C SER A 98 8.74 -7.08 -6.59
N ALA A 99 9.25 -6.01 -7.19
CA ALA A 99 10.31 -5.20 -6.58
C ALA A 99 9.86 -4.53 -5.26
N ILE A 100 8.60 -4.07 -5.16
CA ILE A 100 8.04 -3.54 -3.92
C ILE A 100 8.02 -4.61 -2.83
N LEU A 101 7.63 -5.85 -3.15
CA LEU A 101 7.61 -6.94 -2.17
C LEU A 101 9.02 -7.34 -1.74
N LEU A 102 10.02 -7.27 -2.63
CA LEU A 102 11.42 -7.47 -2.27
C LEU A 102 11.91 -6.48 -1.20
N LEU A 103 11.39 -5.24 -1.17
CA LEU A 103 11.71 -4.30 -0.09
C LEU A 103 11.41 -4.89 1.29
N LEU A 104 10.32 -5.64 1.44
CA LEU A 104 9.94 -6.23 2.74
C LEU A 104 10.97 -7.24 3.25
N HIS A 105 11.72 -7.89 2.34
CA HIS A 105 12.81 -8.80 2.68
C HIS A 105 14.12 -8.05 3.01
N LEU A 106 14.28 -6.84 2.47
CA LEU A 106 15.44 -5.98 2.70
C LEU A 106 15.32 -5.09 3.93
N LEU A 107 14.09 -4.87 4.43
CA LEU A 107 13.88 -4.10 5.64
C LEU A 107 14.58 -4.81 6.81
N PRO A 108 15.47 -4.11 7.55
CA PRO A 108 16.13 -4.72 8.68
C PRO A 108 15.05 -5.16 9.68
N PRO A 109 15.22 -6.31 10.33
CA PRO A 109 14.34 -6.71 11.41
C PRO A 109 14.42 -5.65 12.53
N SER A 110 13.46 -4.74 12.55
CA SER A 110 13.32 -3.50 13.33
C SER A 110 14.55 -3.03 14.14
N ALA A 111 14.99 -1.80 13.88
CA ALA A 111 16.00 -1.10 14.68
C ALA A 111 15.56 -0.71 16.11
N GLN A 112 14.55 -1.37 16.69
CA GLN A 112 14.09 -1.15 18.06
C GLN A 112 14.27 -2.42 18.88
N GLY A 113 15.44 -2.51 19.52
CA GLY A 113 15.66 -3.11 20.84
C GLY A 113 15.16 -4.55 21.10
N ARG A 114 16.11 -5.44 21.38
CA ARG A 114 15.98 -6.68 22.20
C ARG A 114 14.70 -7.50 21.99
N LYS A 115 14.86 -8.62 21.28
CA LYS A 115 14.14 -9.91 21.44
C LYS A 115 12.73 -9.78 22.03
N ARG A 116 11.77 -9.27 21.25
CA ARG A 116 10.35 -9.53 21.51
C ARG A 116 9.91 -10.76 20.69
N PRO A 117 9.14 -11.69 21.26
CA PRO A 117 8.44 -12.71 20.48
C PRO A 117 7.36 -12.01 19.63
N GLY A 118 7.24 -12.36 18.35
CA GLY A 118 6.28 -11.71 17.42
C GLY A 118 6.89 -11.00 16.21
N LYS A 119 8.08 -11.43 15.75
CA LYS A 119 8.70 -10.90 14.53
C LYS A 119 7.85 -11.29 13.31
N VAL A 120 7.13 -10.31 12.75
CA VAL A 120 6.37 -10.48 11.49
C VAL A 120 7.34 -10.93 10.39
N SER A 121 7.05 -12.06 9.75
CA SER A 121 7.86 -12.54 8.62
C SER A 121 7.64 -11.66 7.39
N ALA A 122 8.56 -11.70 6.42
CA ALA A 122 8.35 -10.99 5.16
C ALA A 122 7.05 -11.43 4.48
N CYS A 123 6.73 -12.74 4.48
CA CYS A 123 5.48 -13.27 3.94
C CYS A 123 4.24 -12.67 4.64
N GLN A 124 4.27 -12.58 5.98
CA GLN A 124 3.18 -11.95 6.73
C GLN A 124 3.09 -10.45 6.43
N ALA A 125 4.22 -9.78 6.22
CA ALA A 125 4.24 -8.38 5.82
C ALA A 125 3.63 -8.18 4.42
N VAL A 126 3.82 -9.12 3.49
CA VAL A 126 3.17 -9.09 2.17
C VAL A 126 1.65 -9.16 2.33
N GLU A 127 1.14 -10.08 3.16
CA GLU A 127 -0.31 -10.22 3.41
C GLU A 127 -0.94 -8.99 4.09
N HIS A 128 -0.14 -8.27 4.87
CA HIS A 128 -0.54 -7.00 5.48
C HIS A 128 -0.42 -5.82 4.52
N LEU A 129 0.42 -5.91 3.48
CA LEU A 129 0.61 -4.83 2.51
C LEU A 129 -0.42 -4.88 1.40
N ILE A 130 -0.64 -6.06 0.80
CA ILE A 130 -1.45 -6.20 -0.40
C ILE A 130 -2.25 -7.51 -0.42
N ARG A 131 -3.50 -7.40 -0.88
CA ARG A 131 -4.40 -8.52 -1.14
C ARG A 131 -4.90 -8.47 -2.58
N PHE A 132 -5.08 -9.63 -3.19
CA PHE A 132 -5.60 -9.75 -4.54
C PHE A 132 -7.01 -10.35 -4.52
N ILE A 133 -7.92 -9.76 -5.28
CA ILE A 133 -9.22 -10.34 -5.61
C ILE A 133 -9.38 -10.46 -7.12
N LYS A 134 -9.98 -11.56 -7.58
CA LYS A 134 -10.17 -11.80 -9.00
C LYS A 134 -11.24 -10.86 -9.56
N ALA A 135 -11.11 -10.47 -10.83
CA ALA A 135 -12.15 -9.77 -11.55
C ALA A 135 -13.50 -10.52 -11.44
N GLY A 136 -14.57 -9.78 -11.16
CA GLY A 136 -15.90 -10.34 -10.88
C GLY A 136 -16.17 -10.64 -9.40
N THR A 137 -15.15 -10.65 -8.54
CA THR A 137 -15.35 -10.68 -7.07
C THR A 137 -15.79 -9.30 -6.58
N SER A 138 -16.83 -9.25 -5.74
CA SER A 138 -17.32 -8.00 -5.16
C SER A 138 -16.33 -7.44 -4.13
N VAL A 139 -15.95 -6.17 -4.29
CA VAL A 139 -15.15 -5.45 -3.28
C VAL A 139 -15.91 -5.41 -1.95
N GLN A 140 -17.22 -5.17 -1.97
CA GLN A 140 -18.02 -5.14 -0.74
C GLN A 140 -18.00 -6.48 0.00
N GLN A 141 -18.13 -7.59 -0.74
CA GLN A 141 -18.05 -8.92 -0.13
C GLN A 141 -16.68 -9.18 0.52
N HIS A 142 -15.59 -8.67 -0.09
CA HIS A 142 -14.27 -8.71 0.54
C HIS A 142 -14.24 -7.91 1.85
N LEU A 143 -14.82 -6.70 1.87
CA LEU A 143 -14.88 -5.82 3.05
C LEU A 143 -15.69 -6.45 4.20
N ASP A 144 -16.82 -7.08 3.88
CA ASP A 144 -17.69 -7.72 4.86
C ASP A 144 -16.99 -8.89 5.57
N ASN A 145 -16.10 -9.59 4.86
CA ASN A 145 -15.32 -10.72 5.38
C ASN A 145 -14.09 -10.32 6.21
N ILE A 146 -13.80 -9.03 6.37
CA ILE A 146 -12.67 -8.57 7.19
C ILE A 146 -12.99 -8.80 8.68
N SER A 147 -12.32 -9.80 9.27
CA SER A 147 -12.43 -10.17 10.68
C SER A 147 -11.35 -9.53 11.58
N GLN A 148 -10.17 -9.23 11.03
CA GLN A 148 -9.05 -8.60 11.76
C GLN A 148 -8.52 -7.37 11.00
N SER A 149 -8.21 -6.29 11.75
CA SER A 149 -7.70 -5.05 11.17
C SER A 149 -6.19 -5.12 10.96
N SER A 150 -5.79 -5.39 9.71
CA SER A 150 -4.42 -5.16 9.19
C SER A 150 -4.39 -3.92 8.29
N GLN A 151 -5.24 -2.94 8.59
CA GLN A 151 -5.43 -1.73 7.78
C GLN A 151 -4.41 -0.65 8.18
N PRO A 152 -3.97 0.21 7.26
CA PRO A 152 -4.35 0.24 5.85
C PRO A 152 -3.60 -0.82 5.01
N TYR A 153 -4.26 -1.37 3.98
CA TYR A 153 -3.62 -2.26 3.00
C TYR A 153 -4.15 -2.00 1.57
N LEU A 154 -3.40 -2.42 0.56
CA LEU A 154 -3.82 -2.39 -0.84
C LEU A 154 -4.70 -3.58 -1.20
N LEU A 155 -5.84 -3.32 -1.81
CA LEU A 155 -6.66 -4.33 -2.47
C LEU A 155 -6.51 -4.18 -3.98
N ALA A 156 -5.80 -5.11 -4.59
CA ALA A 156 -5.63 -5.20 -6.03
C ALA A 156 -6.74 -6.05 -6.66
N GLN A 157 -7.33 -5.56 -7.74
CA GLN A 157 -8.36 -6.27 -8.48
C GLN A 157 -8.00 -6.42 -9.96
N GLY A 158 -8.06 -7.64 -10.45
CA GLY A 158 -7.74 -7.97 -11.85
C GLY A 158 -8.03 -9.42 -12.21
N PRO A 159 -7.96 -9.81 -13.49
CA PRO A 159 -8.04 -11.21 -13.90
C PRO A 159 -6.94 -12.10 -13.29
N ALA A 160 -5.74 -11.54 -13.07
CA ALA A 160 -4.59 -12.20 -12.45
C ALA A 160 -3.72 -11.17 -11.70
N ARG A 161 -2.81 -11.63 -10.84
CA ARG A 161 -1.84 -10.76 -10.13
C ARG A 161 -0.90 -10.01 -11.08
N SER A 162 -0.69 -10.54 -12.29
CA SER A 162 0.13 -9.94 -13.33
C SER A 162 -0.61 -8.88 -14.14
N SER A 163 -1.94 -8.82 -14.03
CA SER A 163 -2.82 -7.96 -14.81
C SER A 163 -3.88 -7.36 -13.91
N ILE A 164 -3.49 -6.32 -13.18
CA ILE A 164 -4.36 -5.57 -12.26
C ILE A 164 -4.86 -4.33 -12.99
N TYR A 165 -6.17 -4.07 -12.96
CA TYR A 165 -6.74 -2.87 -13.58
C TYR A 165 -7.14 -1.81 -12.55
N THR A 166 -7.41 -2.20 -11.30
CA THR A 166 -7.79 -1.26 -10.23
C THR A 166 -7.13 -1.62 -8.91
N PHE A 167 -6.75 -0.59 -8.15
CA PHE A 167 -6.34 -0.68 -6.76
C PHE A 167 -7.30 0.10 -5.86
N PHE A 168 -7.47 -0.40 -4.65
CA PHE A 168 -8.13 0.31 -3.56
C PHE A 168 -7.23 0.33 -2.32
N ILE A 169 -7.35 1.37 -1.51
CA ILE A 169 -6.78 1.40 -0.16
C ILE A 169 -7.89 1.08 0.82
N VAL A 170 -7.71 0.01 1.59
CA VAL A 170 -8.71 -0.43 2.57
C VAL A 170 -8.40 0.14 3.95
N ILE A 171 -9.33 0.94 4.50
CA ILE A 171 -9.24 1.58 5.82
C ILE A 171 -10.60 1.45 6.49
N ASP A 172 -10.66 0.94 7.72
CA ASP A 172 -11.87 0.75 8.52
C ASP A 172 -13.04 0.12 7.74
N LYS A 173 -12.72 -0.90 6.94
CA LYS A 173 -13.66 -1.61 6.03
C LYS A 173 -14.26 -0.74 4.92
N TYR A 174 -13.70 0.44 4.67
CA TYR A 174 -13.94 1.21 3.46
C TYR A 174 -12.88 0.91 2.41
N ALA A 175 -13.27 0.83 1.15
CA ALA A 175 -12.35 0.78 0.02
C ALA A 175 -12.29 2.15 -0.65
N LEU A 176 -11.16 2.83 -0.53
CA LEU A 176 -10.92 4.11 -1.17
C LEU A 176 -10.30 3.84 -2.55
N PRO A 177 -10.89 4.33 -3.66
CA PRO A 177 -10.34 4.07 -4.99
C PRO A 177 -9.03 4.85 -5.19
N CYS A 178 -7.99 4.13 -5.61
CA CYS A 178 -6.74 4.77 -6.02
C CYS A 178 -6.93 5.52 -7.34
N LYS A 179 -6.19 6.61 -7.55
CA LYS A 179 -6.05 7.24 -8.86
C LYS A 179 -5.08 6.47 -9.75
N ALA A 180 -4.04 5.90 -9.14
CA ALA A 180 -3.02 5.13 -9.81
C ALA A 180 -3.59 3.82 -10.40
N THR A 181 -3.17 3.52 -11.62
CA THR A 181 -3.47 2.26 -12.32
C THR A 181 -2.33 1.25 -12.20
N GLY A 182 -1.16 1.68 -11.71
CA GLY A 182 0.04 0.85 -11.56
C GLY A 182 0.48 0.69 -10.11
N SER A 183 1.22 -0.38 -9.87
CA SER A 183 1.69 -0.84 -8.57
C SER A 183 2.47 0.19 -7.76
N VAL A 184 3.36 0.95 -8.41
CA VAL A 184 4.16 2.01 -7.75
C VAL A 184 3.29 3.15 -7.24
N GLY A 185 2.35 3.62 -8.07
CA GLY A 185 1.44 4.70 -7.70
C GLY A 185 0.45 4.26 -6.62
N ALA A 186 -0.01 3.01 -6.68
CA ALA A 186 -0.88 2.45 -5.64
C ALA A 186 -0.17 2.40 -4.27
N LEU A 187 1.08 1.95 -4.24
CA LEU A 187 1.88 1.96 -3.01
C LEU A 187 2.14 3.38 -2.49
N ASP A 188 2.46 4.31 -3.38
CA ASP A 188 2.63 5.73 -3.05
C ASP A 188 1.36 6.31 -2.42
N GLU A 189 0.18 6.05 -2.99
CA GLU A 189 -1.10 6.48 -2.43
C GLU A 189 -1.38 5.82 -1.07
N LEU A 190 -1.05 4.53 -0.88
CA LEU A 190 -1.18 3.85 0.42
C LEU A 190 -0.34 4.56 1.49
N PHE A 191 0.92 4.88 1.20
CA PHE A 191 1.78 5.63 2.12
C PHE A 191 1.25 7.03 2.39
N LYS A 192 0.73 7.72 1.37
CA LYS A 192 0.12 9.04 1.55
C LYS A 192 -1.14 8.96 2.41
N ALA A 193 -1.95 7.92 2.27
CA ALA A 193 -3.14 7.70 3.10
C ALA A 193 -2.78 7.58 4.59
N HIS A 194 -1.69 6.89 4.91
CA HIS A 194 -1.17 6.80 6.28
C HIS A 194 -0.97 8.19 6.92
N TYR A 195 -0.35 9.13 6.21
CA TYR A 195 -0.15 10.50 6.71
C TYR A 195 -1.42 11.36 6.66
N VAL A 196 -2.25 11.22 5.62
CA VAL A 196 -3.47 12.01 5.44
C VAL A 196 -4.53 11.69 6.50
N PHE A 197 -4.61 10.43 6.92
CA PHE A 197 -5.60 9.97 7.91
C PHE A 197 -4.98 9.67 9.28
N GLY A 198 -3.69 9.98 9.49
CA GLY A 198 -3.02 9.76 10.78
C GLY A 198 -3.07 8.30 11.25
N LEU A 199 -3.08 7.35 10.31
CA LEU A 199 -3.25 5.93 10.62
C LEU A 199 -2.01 5.45 11.37
N GLY A 200 -2.12 4.59 12.37
CA GLY A 200 -0.96 3.81 12.81
C GLY A 200 -0.73 2.71 11.78
N LEU A 201 0.43 2.64 11.11
CA LEU A 201 0.78 1.42 10.38
C LEU A 201 0.84 0.28 11.41
N THR A 202 -0.14 -0.60 11.42
CA THR A 202 -0.20 -1.81 12.25
C THR A 202 0.78 -2.86 11.72
N LEU A 203 2.05 -2.50 11.57
CA LEU A 203 3.15 -3.45 11.54
C LEU A 203 3.54 -3.91 12.96
N SER A 204 2.87 -3.39 14.00
CA SER A 204 3.13 -3.69 15.41
C SER A 204 1.93 -3.37 16.32
N LYS A 205 0.79 -4.03 16.13
CA LYS A 205 -0.13 -4.28 17.26
C LYS A 205 -0.71 -5.68 17.12
N ASN A 206 -0.03 -6.64 17.74
CA ASN A 206 -0.56 -7.79 18.47
C ASN A 206 0.61 -8.41 19.24
#